data_AF-A0A0C5VUQ6-F1
#
_entry.id   AF-A0A0C5VUQ6-F1
#
_cell.length_a   1.000
_cell.length_b   1.000
_cell.length_c   1.000
_cell.angle_alpha   90.00
_cell.angle_beta   90.00
_cell.angle_gamma   90.00
#
_symmetry.space_group_name_H-M   'P 1'
#
loop_
_entity.id
_entity.type
_entity.pdbx_description
1 polymer ?
#
loop_
_entity_poly.entity_id
_entity_poly.type
_entity_poly.pdbx_seq_one_letter_code
_entity_poly.pdbx_strand_id
1 'polypeptide(L)'
;MTDIYKTPSSSVNIPDFIEDLNAFKRVSVWRMVFLTIVTLGVYPIYWMYTRTQILNSITSQGISSSVIRIALVSGGVYLLSPILGQYLVGHQFAAAMKLFAVASYIVFTLIWLFGLRAEITRIARNQGQSDFHANGVLTYFFQMLYLQYKINQFFDRQENHDR
;
A
#
# COMPACT_ATOMS: atom_id res chain seq x y z
N MET A 1 25.02 -28.54 41.43
CA MET A 1 25.63 -27.38 40.76
C MET A 1 24.55 -26.74 39.90
N THR A 2 23.95 -25.66 40.38
CA THR A 2 22.98 -24.86 39.61
C THR A 2 23.76 -24.05 38.59
N ASP A 3 23.56 -24.33 37.31
CA ASP A 3 24.21 -23.61 36.23
C ASP A 3 23.68 -22.16 36.18
N ILE A 4 24.46 -21.24 36.74
CA ILE A 4 24.12 -19.81 36.89
C ILE A 4 24.27 -19.06 35.55
N TYR A 5 24.79 -19.73 34.51
CA TYR A 5 25.04 -19.14 33.18
C TYR A 5 24.07 -19.64 32.10
N LYS A 6 22.91 -20.18 32.48
CA LYS A 6 21.86 -20.47 31.50
C LYS A 6 21.31 -19.13 30.98
N THR A 7 21.73 -18.74 29.78
CA THR A 7 21.20 -17.55 29.11
C THR A 7 19.68 -17.64 29.01
N PRO A 8 18.94 -16.56 29.26
CA PRO A 8 17.51 -16.55 29.05
C PRO A 8 17.27 -16.95 27.60
N SER A 9 16.64 -18.09 27.38
CA SER A 9 16.20 -18.49 26.05
C SER A 9 15.19 -17.43 25.61
N SER A 10 15.62 -16.48 24.80
CA SER A 10 14.72 -15.55 24.13
C SER A 10 13.89 -16.39 23.17
N SER A 11 12.71 -16.83 23.61
CA SER A 11 11.66 -17.24 22.69
C SER A 11 11.26 -15.98 21.94
N VAL A 12 11.92 -15.73 20.81
CA VAL A 12 11.44 -14.75 19.85
C VAL A 12 10.07 -15.28 19.44
N ASN A 13 9.03 -14.66 19.98
CA ASN A 13 7.66 -14.91 19.60
C ASN A 13 7.51 -14.32 18.20
N ILE A 14 8.01 -15.04 17.19
CA ILE A 14 7.81 -14.70 15.79
C ILE A 14 6.30 -14.89 15.61
N PRO A 15 5.53 -13.82 15.35
CA PRO A 15 4.14 -13.99 14.99
C PRO A 15 4.11 -14.96 13.81
N ASP A 16 3.31 -16.02 13.90
CA ASP A 16 3.09 -16.93 12.77
C ASP A 16 2.37 -16.15 11.67
N PHE A 17 3.13 -15.39 10.88
CA PHE A 17 2.63 -14.70 9.70
C PHE A 17 2.31 -15.76 8.66
N ILE A 18 1.03 -16.12 8.56
CA ILE A 18 0.53 -16.91 7.46
C ILE A 18 0.37 -15.96 6.28
N GLU A 19 1.37 -15.93 5.40
CA GLU A 19 1.37 -15.11 4.20
C GLU A 19 0.29 -15.59 3.22
N ASP A 20 -0.94 -15.11 3.42
CA ASP A 20 -2.10 -15.52 2.65
C ASP A 20 -2.80 -14.37 1.93
N LEU A 21 -2.70 -14.34 0.60
CA LEU A 21 -3.34 -13.33 -0.22
C LEU A 21 -4.88 -13.46 -0.21
N ASN A 22 -5.44 -14.58 0.27
CA ASN A 22 -6.88 -14.73 0.49
C ASN A 22 -7.41 -13.81 1.60
N ALA A 23 -6.54 -13.26 2.45
CA ALA A 23 -6.93 -12.22 3.42
C ALA A 23 -7.46 -10.94 2.73
N PHE A 24 -7.13 -10.73 1.45
CA PHE A 24 -7.65 -9.62 0.68
C PHE A 24 -9.08 -9.86 0.22
N LYS A 25 -9.95 -8.86 0.41
CA LYS A 25 -11.30 -8.91 -0.18
C LYS A 25 -11.26 -8.59 -1.68
N ARG A 26 -11.87 -9.46 -2.50
CA ARG A 26 -12.16 -9.20 -3.91
C ARG A 26 -13.04 -7.95 -4.05
N VAL A 27 -12.64 -7.03 -4.92
CA VAL A 27 -13.39 -5.80 -5.21
C VAL A 27 -13.45 -5.58 -6.71
N SER A 28 -14.62 -5.27 -7.23
CA SER A 28 -14.78 -4.91 -8.65
C SER A 28 -13.94 -3.68 -9.01
N VAL A 29 -13.15 -3.80 -10.08
CA VAL A 29 -12.37 -2.67 -10.62
C VAL A 29 -13.31 -1.53 -11.05
N TRP A 30 -14.46 -1.85 -11.63
CA TRP A 30 -15.48 -0.87 -11.99
C TRP A 30 -16.03 -0.12 -10.77
N ARG A 31 -16.25 -0.82 -9.66
CA ARG A 31 -16.63 -0.17 -8.40
C ARG A 31 -15.55 0.80 -7.92
N MET A 32 -14.28 0.41 -8.05
CA MET A 32 -13.16 1.27 -7.69
C MET A 32 -13.06 2.51 -8.59
N VAL A 33 -13.26 2.36 -9.90
CA VAL A 33 -13.32 3.51 -10.84
C VAL A 33 -14.47 4.45 -10.47
N PHE A 34 -15.68 3.91 -10.27
CA PHE A 34 -16.85 4.71 -9.89
C PHE A 34 -16.60 5.49 -8.60
N LEU A 35 -16.08 4.84 -7.55
CA LEU A 35 -15.78 5.50 -6.28
C LEU A 35 -14.64 6.52 -6.42
N THR A 36 -13.67 6.28 -7.30
CA THR A 36 -12.62 7.25 -7.60
C THR A 36 -13.22 8.54 -8.16
N ILE A 37 -14.19 8.44 -9.07
CA ILE A 37 -14.87 9.62 -9.65
C ILE A 37 -15.73 10.32 -8.58
N VAL A 38 -16.57 9.58 -7.88
CA VAL A 38 -17.49 10.13 -6.86
C VAL A 38 -16.76 10.81 -5.70
N THR A 39 -15.58 10.30 -5.33
CA THR A 39 -14.74 10.87 -4.26
C THR A 39 -13.66 11.82 -4.76
N LEU A 40 -13.70 12.22 -6.04
CA LEU A 40 -12.72 13.13 -6.66
C LEU A 40 -11.26 12.68 -6.47
N GLY A 41 -11.00 11.37 -6.56
CA GLY A 41 -9.67 10.78 -6.46
C GLY A 41 -9.21 10.42 -5.05
N VAL A 42 -10.03 10.62 -4.01
CA VAL A 42 -9.65 10.27 -2.62
C VAL A 42 -9.74 8.77 -2.37
N TYR A 43 -10.73 8.07 -2.94
CA TYR A 43 -10.96 6.65 -2.69
C TYR A 43 -9.75 5.73 -2.98
N PRO A 44 -8.96 5.90 -4.06
CA PRO A 44 -7.75 5.12 -4.28
C PRO A 44 -6.74 5.14 -3.11
N ILE A 45 -6.60 6.29 -2.43
CA ILE A 45 -5.70 6.42 -1.28
C ILE A 45 -6.26 5.66 -0.07
N TYR A 46 -7.56 5.77 0.19
CA TYR A 46 -8.25 4.97 1.21
C TYR A 46 -8.11 3.47 0.94
N TRP A 47 -8.30 3.05 -0.32
CA TRP A 47 -8.11 1.67 -0.75
C TRP A 47 -6.67 1.22 -0.49
N MET A 48 -5.68 2.02 -0.87
CA MET A 48 -4.26 1.68 -0.69
C MET A 48 -3.91 1.56 0.80
N TYR A 49 -4.43 2.46 1.64
CA TYR A 49 -4.29 2.40 3.10
C TYR A 49 -4.83 1.10 3.69
N THR A 50 -6.10 0.79 3.43
CA THR A 50 -6.74 -0.41 3.99
C THR A 50 -6.10 -1.70 3.50
N ARG A 51 -5.66 -1.76 2.24
CA ARG A 51 -4.94 -2.91 1.68
C ARG A 51 -3.56 -3.08 2.29
N THR A 52 -2.90 -1.99 2.61
CA THR A 52 -1.59 -2.04 3.29
C THR A 52 -1.74 -2.48 4.74
N GLN A 53 -2.83 -2.13 5.43
CA GLN A 53 -3.11 -2.65 6.77
C GLN A 53 -3.30 -4.17 6.76
N ILE A 54 -4.09 -4.68 5.81
CA ILE A 54 -4.25 -6.14 5.62
C ILE A 54 -2.89 -6.77 5.32
N LEU A 55 -2.14 -6.22 4.37
CA LEU A 55 -0.82 -6.72 4.02
C LEU A 55 0.11 -6.80 5.24
N ASN A 56 0.25 -5.70 5.97
CA ASN A 56 1.13 -5.63 7.13
C ASN A 56 0.68 -6.53 8.29
N SER A 57 -0.56 -7.04 8.28
CA SER A 57 -1.03 -8.02 9.25
C SER A 57 -0.67 -9.47 8.88
N ILE A 58 -0.40 -9.74 7.60
CA ILE A 58 -0.13 -11.10 7.08
C ILE A 58 1.33 -11.32 6.67
N THR A 59 2.18 -10.30 6.67
CA THR A 59 3.61 -10.44 6.35
C THR A 59 4.51 -9.65 7.31
N SER A 60 5.69 -10.21 7.55
CA SER A 60 6.79 -9.55 8.26
C SER A 60 7.54 -8.51 7.40
N GLN A 61 7.40 -8.57 6.07
CA GLN A 61 8.04 -7.66 5.10
C GLN A 61 7.09 -6.53 4.67
N GLY A 62 6.25 -6.07 5.60
CA GLY A 62 5.25 -5.05 5.35
C GLY A 62 5.83 -3.68 4.97
N ILE A 63 4.93 -2.78 4.56
CA ILE A 63 5.28 -1.42 4.17
C ILE A 63 5.50 -0.57 5.42
N SER A 64 6.60 0.17 5.45
CA SER A 64 6.96 1.05 6.57
C SER A 64 5.86 2.05 6.89
N SER A 65 5.49 2.13 8.17
CA SER A 65 4.52 3.11 8.68
C SER A 65 4.94 4.55 8.40
N SER A 66 6.24 4.85 8.35
CA SER A 66 6.75 6.19 8.05
C SER A 66 6.46 6.59 6.61
N VAL A 67 6.62 5.67 5.64
CA VAL A 67 6.30 5.92 4.23
C VAL A 67 4.82 6.27 4.08
N ILE A 68 3.95 5.49 4.72
CA ILE A 68 2.49 5.71 4.70
C ILE A 68 2.14 7.07 5.31
N ARG A 69 2.67 7.39 6.50
CA ARG A 69 2.40 8.66 7.20
C ARG A 69 2.86 9.87 6.40
N ILE A 70 4.08 9.83 5.85
CA ILE A 70 4.62 10.92 5.04
C ILE A 70 3.77 11.12 3.78
N ALA A 71 3.41 10.04 3.07
CA ALA A 71 2.53 10.13 1.91
C ALA A 71 1.17 10.77 2.26
N LEU A 72 0.53 10.34 3.36
CA LEU A 72 -0.76 10.88 3.79
C LEU A 72 -0.68 12.35 4.22
N VAL A 73 0.34 12.73 5.00
CA VAL A 73 0.54 14.12 5.44
C VAL A 73 0.82 15.03 4.24
N SER A 74 1.75 14.66 3.37
CA SER A 74 2.08 15.43 2.17
C SER A 74 0.88 15.57 1.22
N GLY A 75 0.09 14.51 1.07
CA GLY A 75 -1.15 14.54 0.29
C GLY A 75 -2.21 15.45 0.90
N GLY A 76 -2.39 15.42 2.23
CA GLY A 76 -3.28 16.33 2.94
C GLY A 76 -2.87 17.79 2.79
N VAL A 77 -1.58 18.10 2.92
CA VAL A 77 -1.04 19.45 2.68
C VAL A 77 -1.29 19.89 1.25
N TYR A 78 -1.03 19.03 0.26
CA TYR A 78 -1.30 19.32 -1.14
C TYR A 78 -2.77 19.68 -1.41
N LEU A 79 -3.71 18.89 -0.87
CA LEU A 79 -5.15 19.10 -1.08
C LEU A 79 -5.70 20.34 -0.35
N LEU A 80 -5.21 20.63 0.85
CA LEU A 80 -5.72 21.73 1.69
C LEU A 80 -5.00 23.06 1.44
N SER A 81 -3.82 23.05 0.80
CA SER A 81 -3.02 24.25 0.54
C SER A 81 -3.78 25.37 -0.20
N PRO A 82 -4.62 25.11 -1.22
CA PRO A 82 -5.40 26.17 -1.87
C PRO A 82 -6.39 26.88 -0.93
N ILE A 83 -6.88 26.18 0.10
CA ILE A 83 -7.90 26.69 1.02
C ILE A 83 -7.24 27.41 2.19
N LEU A 84 -6.17 26.86 2.76
CA LEU A 84 -5.55 27.36 3.99
C LEU A 84 -4.30 28.23 3.73
N GLY A 85 -3.53 27.92 2.69
CA GLY A 85 -2.21 28.50 2.46
C GLY A 85 -2.23 29.96 2.02
N GLN A 86 -3.29 30.42 1.35
CA GLN A 86 -3.40 31.82 0.91
C GLN A 86 -3.67 32.79 2.06
N TYR A 87 -4.28 32.33 3.16
CA TYR A 87 -4.68 33.19 4.28
C TYR A 87 -3.69 33.14 5.46
N LEU A 88 -2.88 32.08 5.56
CA LEU A 88 -1.98 31.85 6.70
C LEU A 88 -0.54 32.30 6.46
N VAL A 89 -0.08 32.31 5.20
CA VAL A 89 1.32 32.53 4.85
C VAL A 89 1.46 33.33 3.56
N GLY A 90 2.56 34.08 3.44
CA GLY A 90 2.83 34.87 2.23
C GLY A 90 2.87 34.01 0.97
N HIS A 91 2.35 34.56 -0.14
CA HIS A 91 2.13 33.81 -1.39
C HIS A 91 3.36 33.03 -1.89
N GLN A 92 4.56 33.61 -1.80
CA GLN A 92 5.79 32.95 -2.26
C GLN A 92 6.15 31.74 -1.39
N PHE A 93 6.00 31.86 -0.07
CA PHE A 93 6.26 30.78 0.87
C PHE A 93 5.22 29.66 0.73
N ALA A 94 3.94 30.02 0.58
CA ALA A 94 2.86 29.05 0.33
C ALA A 94 3.10 28.26 -0.97
N ALA A 95 3.58 28.91 -2.03
CA ALA A 95 3.92 28.24 -3.28
C ALA A 95 5.08 27.25 -3.13
N ALA A 96 6.16 27.63 -2.43
CA ALA A 96 7.29 26.74 -2.15
C ALA A 96 6.87 25.51 -1.33
N MET A 97 6.08 25.71 -0.28
CA MET A 97 5.54 24.63 0.56
C MET A 97 4.66 23.67 -0.25
N LYS A 98 3.82 24.20 -1.16
CA LYS A 98 2.99 23.37 -2.04
C LYS A 98 3.84 22.51 -2.97
N LEU A 99 4.86 23.09 -3.62
CA LEU A 99 5.74 22.33 -4.52
C LEU A 99 6.46 21.21 -3.78
N PHE A 100 6.97 21.50 -2.59
CA PHE A 100 7.61 20.49 -1.74
C PHE A 100 6.62 19.38 -1.35
N ALA A 101 5.41 19.74 -0.93
CA ALA A 101 4.36 18.79 -0.57
C ALA A 101 3.96 17.89 -1.75
N VAL A 102 3.84 18.45 -2.96
CA VAL A 102 3.53 17.67 -4.17
C VAL A 102 4.66 16.70 -4.50
N ALA A 103 5.91 17.16 -4.51
CA ALA A 103 7.05 16.30 -4.81
C ALA A 103 7.17 15.17 -3.79
N SER A 104 7.05 15.49 -2.50
CA SER A 104 7.03 14.51 -1.41
C SER A 104 5.87 13.51 -1.58
N TYR A 105 4.66 14.00 -1.84
CA TYR A 105 3.49 13.16 -2.05
C TYR A 105 3.69 12.15 -3.17
N ILE A 106 4.18 12.61 -4.34
CA ILE A 106 4.43 11.74 -5.50
C ILE A 106 5.48 10.67 -5.15
N VAL A 107 6.63 11.08 -4.61
CA VAL A 107 7.74 10.15 -4.32
C VAL A 107 7.32 9.08 -3.31
N PHE A 108 6.78 9.48 -2.16
CA PHE A 108 6.40 8.53 -1.11
C PHE A 108 5.21 7.66 -1.52
N THR A 109 4.26 8.19 -2.30
CA THR A 109 3.16 7.38 -2.85
C THR A 109 3.67 6.35 -3.86
N LEU A 110 4.66 6.67 -4.68
CA LEU A 110 5.27 5.69 -5.58
C LEU A 110 6.04 4.61 -4.81
N ILE A 111 6.84 4.97 -3.81
CA ILE A 111 7.53 3.99 -2.95
C ILE A 111 6.50 3.06 -2.30
N TRP A 112 5.40 3.62 -1.77
CA TRP A 112 4.31 2.86 -1.18
C TRP A 112 3.66 1.92 -2.21
N LEU A 113 3.26 2.44 -3.36
CA LEU A 113 2.60 1.69 -4.42
C LEU A 113 3.44 0.52 -4.93
N PHE A 114 4.74 0.75 -5.16
CA PHE A 114 5.66 -0.29 -5.63
C PHE A 114 6.00 -1.29 -4.53
N GLY A 115 6.05 -0.87 -3.25
CA GLY A 115 6.14 -1.80 -2.11
C GLY A 115 4.95 -2.73 -2.05
N LEU A 116 3.73 -2.19 -2.17
CA LEU A 116 2.49 -2.99 -2.19
C LEU A 116 2.47 -3.97 -3.36
N ARG A 117 2.88 -3.53 -4.55
CA ARG A 117 3.04 -4.39 -5.74
C ARG A 117 4.01 -5.55 -5.49
N ALA A 118 5.17 -5.24 -4.92
CA ALA A 118 6.24 -6.22 -4.68
C ALA A 118 5.74 -7.33 -3.75
N GLU A 119 5.14 -6.95 -2.62
CA GLU A 119 4.63 -7.91 -1.64
C GLU A 119 3.45 -8.73 -2.17
N ILE A 120 2.48 -8.12 -2.86
CA ILE A 120 1.38 -8.89 -3.49
C ILE A 120 1.94 -9.92 -4.47
N THR A 121 2.94 -9.54 -5.28
CA THR A 121 3.55 -10.46 -6.25
C THR A 121 4.32 -11.57 -5.54
N ARG A 122 5.04 -11.25 -4.47
CA ARG A 122 5.82 -12.21 -3.68
C ARG A 122 4.90 -13.24 -3.01
N ILE A 123 3.86 -12.78 -2.32
CA ILE A 123 2.90 -13.66 -1.63
C ILE A 123 2.17 -14.54 -2.65
N ALA A 124 1.67 -13.99 -3.76
CA ALA A 124 0.99 -14.79 -4.79
C ALA A 124 1.87 -15.94 -5.33
N ARG A 125 3.17 -15.67 -5.55
CA ARG A 125 4.14 -16.68 -5.98
C ARG A 125 4.41 -17.74 -4.93
N ASN A 126 4.53 -17.32 -3.66
CA ASN A 126 4.69 -18.23 -2.53
C ASN A 126 3.46 -19.14 -2.34
N GLN A 127 2.28 -18.70 -2.78
CA GLN A 127 1.04 -19.47 -2.79
C GLN A 127 0.83 -20.32 -4.06
N GLY A 128 1.90 -20.68 -4.76
CA GLY A 128 1.86 -21.61 -5.89
C GLY A 128 1.61 -20.97 -7.26
N GLN A 129 1.31 -19.67 -7.35
CA GLN A 129 1.20 -18.97 -8.65
C GLN A 129 2.57 -18.44 -9.10
N SER A 130 3.50 -19.34 -9.43
CA SER A 130 4.89 -19.01 -9.75
C SER A 130 5.05 -18.06 -10.96
N ASP A 131 4.12 -18.11 -11.92
CA ASP A 131 4.07 -17.23 -13.09
C ASP A 131 3.45 -15.84 -12.79
N PHE A 132 2.89 -15.64 -11.59
CA PHE A 132 2.22 -14.40 -11.25
C PHE A 132 3.19 -13.23 -11.26
N HIS A 133 2.90 -12.23 -12.11
CA HIS A 133 3.69 -11.01 -12.19
C HIS A 133 2.79 -9.79 -12.39
N ALA A 134 2.95 -8.77 -11.55
CA ALA A 134 2.39 -7.44 -11.80
C ALA A 134 3.45 -6.60 -12.53
N ASN A 135 3.12 -5.96 -13.65
CA ASN A 135 4.03 -5.16 -14.48
C ASN A 135 4.22 -3.74 -13.91
N GLY A 136 5.44 -3.21 -13.94
CA GLY A 136 5.77 -1.92 -13.32
C GLY A 136 5.30 -0.69 -14.08
N VAL A 137 5.33 -0.75 -15.41
CA VAL A 137 4.80 0.31 -16.27
C VAL A 137 3.29 0.42 -16.06
N LEU A 138 2.59 -0.70 -16.04
CA LEU A 138 1.15 -0.72 -15.76
C LEU A 138 0.83 -0.24 -14.34
N THR A 139 1.63 -0.64 -13.34
CA THR A 139 1.49 -0.10 -11.98
C THR A 139 1.72 1.41 -11.93
N TYR A 140 2.65 1.98 -12.70
CA TYR A 140 2.88 3.42 -12.70
C TYR A 140 1.69 4.21 -13.28
N PHE A 141 1.16 3.79 -14.43
CA PHE A 141 0.07 4.51 -15.11
C PHE A 141 -1.30 4.28 -14.47
N PHE A 142 -1.61 3.03 -14.09
CA PHE A 142 -2.94 2.65 -13.58
C PHE A 142 -2.99 2.49 -12.05
N GLN A 143 -1.83 2.54 -11.38
CA GLN A 143 -1.69 2.59 -9.92
C GLN A 143 -2.55 1.56 -9.19
N MET A 144 -3.36 2.02 -8.24
CA MET A 144 -4.18 1.16 -7.39
C MET A 144 -5.24 0.37 -8.18
N LEU A 145 -5.71 0.88 -9.32
CA LEU A 145 -6.66 0.15 -10.19
C LEU A 145 -6.03 -1.12 -10.76
N TYR A 146 -4.79 -1.01 -11.22
CA TYR A 146 -4.06 -2.17 -11.75
C TYR A 146 -3.72 -3.18 -10.66
N LEU A 147 -3.34 -2.73 -9.47
CA LEU A 147 -3.14 -3.64 -8.35
C LEU A 147 -4.44 -4.35 -7.94
N GLN A 148 -5.58 -3.65 -7.92
CA GLN A 148 -6.87 -4.29 -7.67
C GLN A 148 -7.22 -5.31 -8.76
N TYR A 149 -6.95 -5.01 -10.03
CA TYR A 149 -7.08 -5.98 -11.11
C TYR A 149 -6.21 -7.22 -10.89
N LYS A 150 -4.94 -7.03 -10.49
CA LYS A 150 -4.01 -8.14 -10.23
C LYS A 150 -4.43 -9.00 -9.04
N ILE A 151 -4.96 -8.41 -7.98
CA ILE A 151 -5.54 -9.15 -6.85
C ILE A 151 -6.75 -9.98 -7.33
N ASN A 152 -7.62 -9.42 -8.16
CA ASN A 152 -8.76 -10.17 -8.71
C ASN A 152 -8.30 -11.33 -9.62
N GLN A 153 -7.29 -11.09 -10.46
CA GLN A 153 -6.72 -12.12 -11.31
C GLN A 153 -6.13 -13.29 -10.50
N PHE A 154 -5.57 -13.01 -9.32
CA PHE A 154 -5.11 -14.06 -8.42
C PHE A 154 -6.26 -14.97 -7.98
N PHE A 155 -7.39 -14.41 -7.55
CA PHE A 155 -8.59 -15.17 -7.20
C PHE A 155 -9.15 -15.96 -8.38
N ASP A 156 -9.20 -15.34 -9.57
CA ASP A 156 -9.70 -16.01 -10.78
C ASP A 156 -8.83 -17.22 -11.16
N ARG A 157 -7.52 -17.16 -10.90
CA ARG A 157 -6.61 -18.28 -11.14
C ARG A 157 -6.78 -19.40 -10.12
N GLN A 158 -6.94 -19.07 -8.84
CA GLN A 158 -7.21 -20.08 -7.81
C GLN A 158 -8.53 -20.82 -8.10
N GLU A 159 -9.60 -20.09 -8.41
CA GLU A 159 -10.90 -20.69 -8.72
C GLU A 159 -10.84 -21.66 -9.91
N ASN A 160 -9.99 -21.38 -10.91
CA ASN A 160 -9.78 -22.27 -12.05
C ASN A 160 -8.89 -23.49 -11.74
N HIS A 161 -8.06 -23.43 -10.68
CA HIS A 161 -7.27 -24.57 -10.24
C HIS A 161 -8.06 -25.56 -9.37
N ASP A 162 -9.08 -25.06 -8.65
CA ASP A 162 -9.93 -25.88 -7.77
C ASP A 162 -11.10 -26.58 -8.49
N ARG A 163 -11.35 -26.25 -9.76
CA ARG A 163 -12.37 -26.86 -10.63
C ARG A 163 -11.79 -28.01 -11.44
#